data_AF-A0A9D3Q514-F1
#
_entry.id   AF-A0A9D3Q514-F1
#
_cell.length_a   1.000
_cell.length_b   1.000
_cell.length_c   1.000
_cell.angle_alpha   90.00
_cell.angle_beta   90.00
_cell.angle_gamma   90.00
#
_symmetry.space_group_name_H-M   'P 1'
#
loop_
_entity.id
_entity.type
_entity.pdbx_description
1 polymer ?
#
loop_
_entity_poly.entity_id
_entity_poly.type
_entity_poly.pdbx_seq_one_letter_code
_entity_poly.pdbx_strand_id
1 'polypeptide(L)'
;MNEQQLDCALDLMRRLPPQQIEKNLSDLIDLVPALCEDLLSSVDQPLKIARDKVVGKDYLLCDYNRDGDSYRSPWSNKYEPPIDDGAMPSARLRKLEVEANNAFDQYRDLYFEGGVSSVYLWDLDHGFAGVILIKKAGDGSKKIKGCWDSIHVVEVQEKSSGRTAHYKLTSTVMLWLQTTKTGSGTMNLGGSLTRQMEKDETVGESSPHIANIGRLVEDMENKIRSTLNEIYFGKTKDIVNGLRSVQTLADKSKQEALKNDLMEALKRKQQMGAMTCTLEKVLGDARTLLERLKEHDTAAESLIEQSGALSQRVHSMREVGNALPDKYQEDSVELKELSKYKPHILLTQENTQIKELQQENRELWLSLEEHQYALELIMGRYRKQMLQLMMAKKEMDTQPVLSLHEDHAKEVQSQLERICEMGQVMRRAVQVDDQHYCSVRERLAQLEIENKELRDLLSISRSSLKPQTEEKSQLQPESDAKPVAK
;
A
#
# COMPACT_ATOMS: atom_id res chain seq x y z
N MET A 1 -22.62 -11.38 42.79
CA MET A 1 -23.70 -11.49 41.77
C MET A 1 -23.54 -10.40 40.71
N ASN A 2 -23.37 -9.13 41.08
CA ASN A 2 -23.22 -8.03 40.10
C ASN A 2 -22.02 -8.16 39.16
N GLU A 3 -20.84 -8.59 39.62
CA GLU A 3 -19.63 -8.68 38.78
C GLU A 3 -19.78 -9.71 37.64
N GLN A 4 -20.28 -10.90 37.94
CA GLN A 4 -20.55 -11.91 36.91
C GLN A 4 -21.63 -11.45 35.92
N GLN A 5 -22.64 -10.70 36.39
CA GLN A 5 -23.66 -10.14 35.50
C GLN A 5 -23.08 -9.06 34.58
N LEU A 6 -22.19 -8.20 35.08
CA LEU A 6 -21.47 -7.22 34.27
C LEU A 6 -20.60 -7.90 33.22
N ASP A 7 -19.83 -8.93 33.60
CA ASP A 7 -19.02 -9.70 32.65
C ASP A 7 -19.86 -10.32 31.54
N CYS A 8 -21.01 -10.92 31.88
CA CYS A 8 -21.95 -11.47 30.91
C CYS A 8 -22.58 -10.40 30.03
N ALA A 9 -22.91 -9.23 30.59
CA ALA A 9 -23.49 -8.11 29.85
C ALA A 9 -22.48 -7.53 28.84
N LEU A 10 -21.23 -7.33 29.25
CA LEU A 10 -20.14 -6.93 28.36
C LEU A 10 -19.86 -8.00 27.29
N ASP A 11 -19.92 -9.29 27.64
CA ASP A 11 -19.78 -10.37 26.66
C ASP A 11 -20.92 -10.40 25.63
N LEU A 12 -22.15 -10.10 26.07
CA LEU A 12 -23.30 -9.99 25.18
C LEU A 12 -23.12 -8.83 24.19
N MET A 13 -22.67 -7.67 24.65
CA MET A 13 -22.39 -6.51 23.78
C MET A 13 -21.28 -6.78 22.76
N ARG A 14 -20.32 -7.67 23.06
CA ARG A 14 -19.29 -8.12 22.09
C ARG A 14 -19.84 -9.06 21.01
N ARG A 15 -21.03 -9.65 21.20
CA ARG A 15 -21.63 -10.64 20.29
C ARG A 15 -22.81 -10.10 19.49
N LEU A 16 -23.56 -9.18 20.07
CA LEU A 16 -24.70 -8.57 19.40
C LEU A 16 -24.26 -7.71 18.20
N PRO A 17 -25.11 -7.54 17.17
CA PRO A 17 -24.75 -6.74 16.00
C PRO A 17 -24.40 -5.29 16.38
N PRO A 18 -23.19 -4.80 16.04
CA PRO A 18 -22.72 -3.48 16.46
C PRO A 18 -23.51 -2.33 15.81
N GLN A 19 -24.24 -2.60 14.73
CA GLN A 19 -25.12 -1.60 14.08
C GLN A 19 -26.33 -1.22 14.95
N GLN A 20 -26.65 -2.02 15.96
CA GLN A 20 -27.77 -1.79 16.87
C GLN A 20 -27.29 -1.46 18.28
N ILE A 21 -26.02 -1.04 18.45
CA ILE A 21 -25.39 -0.87 19.75
C ILE A 21 -26.18 0.05 20.71
N GLU A 22 -26.73 1.16 20.23
CA GLU A 22 -27.54 2.07 21.06
C GLU A 22 -28.80 1.38 21.59
N LYS A 23 -29.49 0.63 20.71
CA LYS A 23 -30.69 -0.11 21.09
C LYS A 23 -30.35 -1.28 22.01
N ASN A 24 -29.31 -2.05 21.70
CA ASN A 24 -28.87 -3.18 22.49
C ASN A 24 -28.51 -2.74 23.92
N LEU A 25 -27.83 -1.59 24.06
CA LEU A 25 -27.47 -1.04 25.36
C LEU A 25 -28.72 -0.58 26.13
N SER A 26 -29.66 0.10 25.47
CA SER A 26 -30.95 0.47 26.08
C SER A 26 -31.73 -0.76 26.57
N ASP A 27 -31.88 -1.76 25.72
CA ASP A 27 -32.60 -3.01 26.05
C ASP A 27 -31.90 -3.77 27.20
N LEU A 28 -30.56 -3.70 27.27
CA LEU A 28 -29.76 -4.32 28.32
C LEU A 28 -29.87 -3.59 29.66
N ILE A 29 -29.93 -2.26 29.64
CA ILE A 29 -30.20 -1.44 30.82
C ILE A 29 -31.61 -1.72 31.35
N ASP A 30 -32.61 -1.83 30.46
CA ASP A 30 -33.98 -2.18 30.86
C ASP A 30 -34.06 -3.58 31.47
N LEU A 31 -33.25 -4.52 30.98
CA LEU A 31 -33.17 -5.90 31.50
C LEU A 31 -32.48 -5.98 32.86
N VAL A 32 -31.41 -5.21 33.07
CA VAL A 32 -30.64 -5.18 34.33
C VAL A 32 -30.36 -3.74 34.76
N PRO A 33 -31.37 -3.02 35.31
CA PRO A 33 -31.22 -1.59 35.65
C PRO A 33 -30.15 -1.31 36.69
N ALA A 34 -29.84 -2.30 37.54
CA ALA A 34 -28.81 -2.19 38.57
C ALA A 34 -27.39 -2.00 38.01
N LEU A 35 -27.15 -2.32 36.74
CA LEU A 35 -25.86 -2.15 36.06
C LEU A 35 -25.81 -0.90 35.17
N CYS A 36 -26.79 0.00 35.24
CA CYS A 36 -26.89 1.16 34.34
C CYS A 36 -25.60 1.99 34.29
N GLU A 37 -25.06 2.40 35.44
CA GLU A 37 -23.83 3.21 35.52
C GLU A 37 -22.60 2.45 35.03
N ASP A 38 -22.45 1.18 35.43
CA ASP A 38 -21.34 0.33 35.01
C ASP A 38 -21.36 0.08 33.49
N LEU A 39 -22.55 -0.11 32.90
CA LEU A 39 -22.71 -0.33 31.46
C LEU A 39 -22.45 0.93 30.65
N LEU A 40 -22.98 2.09 31.08
CA LEU A 40 -22.72 3.36 30.40
C LEU A 40 -21.24 3.74 30.46
N SER A 41 -20.55 3.45 31.56
CA SER A 41 -19.11 3.75 31.70
C SER A 41 -18.20 2.77 30.97
N SER A 42 -18.65 1.53 30.72
CA SER A 42 -17.81 0.46 30.15
C SER A 42 -18.11 0.13 28.69
N VAL A 43 -19.29 0.52 28.16
CA VAL A 43 -19.72 0.22 26.80
C VAL A 43 -19.65 1.46 25.92
N ASP A 44 -18.64 1.50 25.06
CA ASP A 44 -18.48 2.58 24.08
C ASP A 44 -19.67 2.67 23.12
N GLN A 45 -20.22 3.88 22.94
CA GLN A 45 -21.30 4.18 22.01
C GLN A 45 -20.80 5.02 20.82
N PRO A 46 -21.46 4.94 19.64
CA PRO A 46 -21.18 5.83 18.54
C PRO A 46 -21.28 7.30 18.95
N LEU A 47 -20.28 8.08 18.58
CA LEU A 47 -20.21 9.48 19.00
C LEU A 47 -21.33 10.29 18.34
N LYS A 48 -22.01 11.10 19.14
CA LYS A 48 -23.05 12.03 18.68
C LYS A 48 -22.45 13.43 18.54
N ILE A 49 -22.93 14.19 17.55
CA ILE A 49 -22.52 15.57 17.32
C ILE A 49 -23.56 16.49 17.92
N ALA A 50 -23.12 17.45 18.73
CA ALA A 50 -23.90 18.61 19.15
C ALA A 50 -23.24 19.89 18.66
N ARG A 51 -23.99 20.99 18.65
CA ARG A 51 -23.49 22.29 18.21
C ARG A 51 -23.52 23.28 19.37
N ASP A 52 -22.36 23.84 19.69
CA ASP A 52 -22.24 24.90 20.68
C ASP A 52 -22.92 26.17 20.13
N LYS A 53 -24.00 26.60 20.78
CA LYS A 53 -24.79 27.76 20.37
C LYS A 53 -24.07 29.09 20.60
N VAL A 54 -23.07 29.14 21.47
CA VAL A 54 -22.30 30.35 21.80
C VAL A 54 -21.21 30.60 20.78
N VAL A 55 -20.43 29.56 20.45
CA VAL A 55 -19.27 29.68 19.54
C VAL A 55 -19.62 29.27 18.11
N GLY A 56 -20.74 28.57 17.91
CA GLY A 56 -21.18 28.10 16.60
C GLY A 56 -20.40 26.90 16.05
N LYS A 57 -19.62 26.21 16.90
CA LYS A 57 -18.79 25.05 16.55
C LYS A 57 -19.41 23.74 17.01
N ASP A 58 -19.18 22.69 16.24
CA ASP A 58 -19.61 21.34 16.60
C ASP A 58 -18.69 20.72 17.66
N TYR A 59 -19.25 19.85 18.50
CA TYR A 59 -18.53 19.08 19.51
C TYR A 59 -19.13 17.69 19.67
N LEU A 60 -18.37 16.77 20.24
CA LEU A 60 -18.74 15.36 20.38
C LEU A 60 -19.25 15.06 21.77
N LEU A 61 -20.30 14.23 21.83
CA LEU A 61 -20.95 13.79 23.06
C LEU A 61 -20.48 12.39 23.43
N CYS A 62 -20.10 12.22 24.69
CA CYS A 62 -19.86 10.93 25.34
C CYS A 62 -20.19 11.04 26.83
N ASP A 63 -20.07 9.95 27.58
CA ASP A 63 -20.37 9.97 29.01
C ASP A 63 -19.37 10.82 29.82
N TYR A 64 -18.14 10.99 29.34
CA TYR A 64 -17.10 11.79 30.02
C TYR A 64 -17.32 13.31 30.01
N ASN A 65 -18.20 13.82 29.13
CA ASN A 65 -18.60 15.23 29.15
C ASN A 65 -20.09 15.41 29.49
N ARG A 66 -20.73 14.36 30.00
CA ARG A 66 -22.13 14.34 30.41
C ARG A 66 -22.24 14.58 31.92
N ASP A 67 -23.26 15.33 32.31
CA ASP A 67 -23.71 15.44 33.69
C ASP A 67 -25.24 15.50 33.70
N GLY A 68 -25.89 14.53 34.33
CA GLY A 68 -27.32 14.27 34.17
C GLY A 68 -27.71 14.08 32.70
N ASP A 69 -28.54 14.97 32.16
CA ASP A 69 -28.96 14.97 30.74
C ASP A 69 -28.30 16.08 29.92
N SER A 70 -27.30 16.74 30.49
CA SER A 70 -26.60 17.87 29.88
C SER A 70 -25.18 17.50 29.48
N TYR A 71 -24.68 18.15 28.43
CA TYR A 71 -23.33 17.91 27.92
C TYR A 71 -22.51 19.19 27.89
N ARG A 72 -21.28 19.12 28.42
CA ARG A 72 -20.33 20.24 28.44
C ARG A 72 -19.67 20.41 27.07
N SER A 73 -19.74 21.62 26.52
CA SER A 73 -19.00 21.98 25.32
C SER A 73 -17.53 22.28 25.63
N PRO A 74 -16.56 21.77 24.83
CA PRO A 74 -15.16 22.07 25.01
C PRO A 74 -14.83 23.51 24.62
N TRP A 75 -15.69 24.19 23.86
CA TRP A 75 -15.45 25.54 23.36
C TRP A 75 -15.88 26.61 24.37
N SER A 76 -17.17 26.65 24.71
CA SER A 76 -17.73 27.62 25.66
C SER A 76 -17.54 27.23 27.13
N ASN A 77 -17.16 25.98 27.42
CA ASN A 77 -17.12 25.42 28.78
C ASN A 77 -18.49 25.49 29.49
N LYS A 78 -19.59 25.37 28.73
CA LYS A 78 -20.95 25.39 29.27
C LYS A 78 -21.68 24.11 28.94
N TYR A 79 -22.55 23.70 29.85
CA TYR A 79 -23.47 22.59 29.66
C TYR A 79 -24.68 23.02 28.83
N GLU A 80 -25.14 22.11 27.97
CA GLU A 80 -26.41 22.24 27.25
C GLU A 80 -27.22 20.94 27.43
N PRO A 81 -28.45 21.00 27.99
CA PRO A 81 -29.09 22.17 28.61
C PRO A 81 -28.29 22.78 29.79
N PRO A 82 -28.46 24.07 30.12
CA PRO A 82 -27.72 24.70 31.22
C PRO A 82 -28.03 24.04 32.57
N ILE A 83 -26.99 23.80 33.36
CA ILE A 83 -27.04 23.32 34.75
C ILE A 83 -26.13 24.18 35.62
N ASP A 84 -26.49 24.35 36.90
CA ASP A 84 -25.80 25.25 37.82
C ASP A 84 -24.65 24.54 38.59
N ASP A 85 -24.73 23.22 38.75
CA ASP A 85 -23.84 22.38 39.57
C ASP A 85 -23.09 21.30 38.77
N GLY A 86 -22.90 21.52 37.46
CA GLY A 86 -22.19 20.58 36.60
C GLY A 86 -20.71 20.41 36.96
N ALA A 87 -20.17 19.21 36.75
CA ALA A 87 -18.75 18.92 36.97
C ALA A 87 -17.83 19.75 36.05
N MET A 88 -16.96 20.58 36.63
CA MET A 88 -16.06 21.46 35.88
C MET A 88 -14.59 21.13 36.17
N PRO A 89 -13.71 21.15 35.16
CA PRO A 89 -12.27 20.99 35.38
C PRO A 89 -11.70 22.18 36.14
N SER A 90 -10.61 21.95 36.89
CA SER A 90 -9.87 23.01 37.57
C SER A 90 -9.37 24.08 36.59
N ALA A 91 -9.15 25.31 37.05
CA ALA A 91 -8.71 26.41 36.17
C ALA A 91 -7.40 26.11 35.42
N ARG A 92 -6.47 25.39 36.07
CA ARG A 92 -5.23 24.91 35.44
C ARG A 92 -5.54 23.88 34.35
N LEU A 93 -6.37 22.90 34.66
CA LEU A 93 -6.68 21.82 33.73
C LEU A 93 -7.53 22.30 32.54
N ARG A 94 -8.43 23.25 32.75
CA ARG A 94 -9.21 23.88 31.68
C ARG A 94 -8.31 24.59 30.66
N LYS A 95 -7.22 25.25 31.09
CA LYS A 95 -6.25 25.85 30.17
C LYS A 95 -5.58 24.77 29.29
N LEU A 96 -5.18 23.66 29.91
CA LEU A 96 -4.61 22.51 29.22
C LEU A 96 -5.62 21.86 28.26
N GLU A 97 -6.90 21.78 28.64
CA GLU A 97 -7.99 21.25 27.82
C GLU A 97 -8.20 22.10 26.56
N VAL A 98 -8.13 23.43 26.66
CA VAL A 98 -8.22 24.34 25.50
C VAL A 98 -7.03 24.16 24.56
N GLU A 99 -5.82 24.06 25.11
CA GLU A 99 -4.60 23.79 24.33
C GLU A 99 -4.68 22.42 23.64
N ALA A 100 -5.17 21.40 24.34
CA ALA A 100 -5.34 20.06 23.79
C ALA A 100 -6.39 20.02 22.67
N ASN A 101 -7.53 20.70 22.83
CA ASN A 101 -8.53 20.82 21.76
C ASN A 101 -7.92 21.45 20.49
N ASN A 102 -7.12 22.51 20.63
CA ASN A 102 -6.46 23.13 19.48
C ASN A 102 -5.41 22.22 18.82
N ALA A 103 -4.67 21.43 19.60
CA ALA A 103 -3.69 20.48 19.08
C ALA A 103 -4.37 19.32 18.34
N PHE A 104 -5.42 18.73 18.93
CA PHE A 104 -6.14 17.61 18.33
C PHE A 104 -7.06 18.01 17.18
N ASP A 105 -7.51 19.27 17.10
CA ASP A 105 -8.20 19.81 15.93
C ASP A 105 -7.26 19.85 14.70
N GLN A 106 -5.99 20.20 14.91
CA GLN A 106 -4.95 20.13 13.88
C GLN A 106 -4.58 18.68 13.53
N TYR A 107 -4.44 17.81 14.53
CA TYR A 107 -4.23 16.37 14.31
C TYR A 107 -5.33 15.78 13.43
N ARG A 108 -6.60 16.07 13.77
CA ARG A 108 -7.77 15.65 12.98
C ARG A 108 -7.67 16.16 11.55
N ASP A 109 -7.39 17.44 11.36
CA ASP A 109 -7.30 18.01 10.01
C ASP A 109 -6.20 17.34 9.17
N LEU A 110 -5.04 17.05 9.77
CA LEU A 110 -3.91 16.40 9.11
C LEU A 110 -4.15 14.93 8.73
N TYR A 111 -4.92 14.19 9.54
CA TYR A 111 -5.14 12.75 9.35
C TYR A 111 -6.48 12.42 8.69
N PHE A 112 -7.52 13.21 8.96
CA PHE A 112 -8.89 12.93 8.55
C PHE A 112 -9.43 13.93 7.52
N GLU A 113 -8.75 15.07 7.28
CA GLU A 113 -9.16 16.09 6.30
C GLU A 113 -10.65 16.46 6.45
N GLY A 114 -11.07 16.71 7.70
CA GLY A 114 -12.45 17.01 8.08
C GLY A 114 -12.94 16.16 9.26
N GLY A 115 -14.26 16.16 9.46
CA GLY A 115 -14.88 15.56 10.65
C GLY A 115 -14.90 16.52 11.84
N VAL A 116 -15.23 16.00 13.02
CA VAL A 116 -15.30 16.75 14.27
C VAL A 116 -14.37 16.09 15.29
N SER A 117 -13.78 16.89 16.16
CA SER A 117 -12.96 16.41 17.28
C SER A 117 -13.30 17.17 18.55
N SER A 118 -13.15 16.53 19.70
CA SER A 118 -13.35 17.17 21.01
C SER A 118 -12.47 16.51 22.06
N VAL A 119 -11.92 17.32 22.96
CA VAL A 119 -11.10 16.85 24.08
C VAL A 119 -11.73 17.32 25.39
N TYR A 120 -11.88 16.40 26.33
CA TYR A 120 -12.35 16.71 27.68
C TYR A 120 -11.36 16.18 28.71
N LEU A 121 -10.99 17.00 29.69
CA LEU A 121 -10.10 16.64 30.78
C LEU A 121 -10.83 16.75 32.12
N TRP A 122 -10.46 15.89 33.07
CA TRP A 122 -10.93 15.94 34.45
C TRP A 122 -9.81 15.64 35.45
N ASP A 123 -9.89 16.26 36.63
CA ASP A 123 -8.87 16.15 37.66
C ASP A 123 -8.95 14.78 38.37
N LEU A 124 -7.79 14.25 38.78
CA LEU A 124 -7.65 13.05 39.63
C LEU A 124 -6.84 13.41 40.89
N ASP A 125 -6.88 12.56 41.90
CA ASP A 125 -6.11 12.79 43.15
C ASP A 125 -4.60 12.92 42.91
N HIS A 126 -4.07 12.17 41.94
CA HIS A 126 -2.64 12.10 41.61
C HIS A 126 -2.36 12.32 40.12
N GLY A 127 -3.01 13.33 39.54
CA GLY A 127 -2.79 13.75 38.16
C GLY A 127 -4.09 14.19 37.49
N PHE A 128 -4.31 13.76 36.25
CA PHE A 128 -5.53 14.04 35.52
C PHE A 128 -5.82 12.93 34.51
N ALA A 129 -7.05 12.86 34.05
CA ALA A 129 -7.41 12.02 32.92
C ALA A 129 -8.10 12.87 31.85
N GLY A 130 -8.23 12.27 30.67
CA GLY A 130 -8.85 12.93 29.55
C GLY A 130 -9.36 11.95 28.52
N VAL A 131 -10.30 12.42 27.72
CA VAL A 131 -10.78 11.72 26.54
C VAL A 131 -10.55 12.57 25.29
N ILE A 132 -10.02 11.96 24.24
CA ILE A 132 -9.89 12.54 22.91
C ILE A 132 -10.87 11.80 22.01
N LEU A 133 -11.76 12.57 21.39
CA LEU A 133 -12.82 12.07 20.53
C LEU A 133 -12.60 12.58 19.12
N ILE A 134 -12.71 11.69 18.13
CA ILE A 134 -12.69 12.05 16.71
C ILE A 134 -13.82 11.32 16.01
N LYS A 135 -14.63 12.06 15.26
CA LYS A 135 -15.68 11.50 14.42
C LYS A 135 -15.52 11.98 12.98
N LYS A 136 -15.35 11.04 12.06
CA LYS A 136 -15.37 11.30 10.62
C LYS A 136 -16.47 10.47 9.95
N ALA A 137 -17.53 11.15 9.55
CA ALA A 137 -18.48 10.60 8.60
C ALA A 137 -17.89 10.70 7.18
N GLY A 138 -18.05 9.64 6.38
CA GLY A 138 -17.74 9.67 4.96
C GLY A 138 -18.63 10.67 4.22
N ASP A 139 -18.10 11.27 3.17
CA ASP A 139 -18.76 12.24 2.28
C ASP A 139 -20.03 11.71 1.60
N GLY A 140 -20.29 10.41 1.71
CA GLY A 140 -21.54 9.81 1.28
C GLY A 140 -21.70 9.83 -0.23
N SER A 141 -20.63 9.54 -0.99
CA SER A 141 -20.81 9.09 -2.37
C SER A 141 -21.93 8.04 -2.37
N LYS A 142 -23.01 8.25 -3.15
CA LYS A 142 -24.38 7.71 -2.93
C LYS A 142 -24.49 6.18 -2.69
N LYS A 143 -23.42 5.41 -2.86
CA LYS A 143 -23.38 3.96 -2.78
C LYS A 143 -22.54 3.41 -1.61
N ILE A 144 -21.67 4.22 -0.98
CA ILE A 144 -20.81 3.78 0.13
C ILE A 144 -20.94 4.79 1.26
N LYS A 145 -21.54 4.36 2.36
CA LYS A 145 -21.58 5.11 3.62
C LYS A 145 -20.53 4.54 4.55
N GLY A 146 -19.83 5.41 5.27
CA GLY A 146 -18.84 5.01 6.26
C GLY A 146 -18.80 5.99 7.41
N CYS A 147 -18.47 5.51 8.60
CA CYS A 147 -18.26 6.33 9.78
C CYS A 147 -17.08 5.76 10.56
N TRP A 148 -16.20 6.66 10.97
CA TRP A 148 -15.08 6.39 11.86
C TRP A 148 -15.30 7.17 13.15
N ASP A 149 -15.22 6.47 14.28
CA ASP A 149 -15.31 7.04 15.61
C ASP A 149 -14.10 6.57 16.43
N SER A 150 -13.26 7.50 16.87
CA SER A 150 -12.13 7.25 17.78
C SER A 150 -12.46 7.75 19.18
N ILE A 151 -12.20 6.92 20.18
CA ILE A 151 -12.31 7.24 21.61
C ILE A 151 -11.00 6.87 22.28
N HIS A 152 -10.25 7.87 22.73
CA HIS A 152 -8.97 7.69 23.41
C HIS A 152 -9.08 8.20 24.85
N VAL A 153 -9.20 7.29 25.80
CA VAL A 153 -9.19 7.61 27.22
C VAL A 153 -7.75 7.49 27.73
N VAL A 154 -7.19 8.60 28.21
CA VAL A 154 -5.85 8.66 28.78
C VAL A 154 -5.92 9.01 30.25
N GLU A 155 -5.21 8.23 31.07
CA GLU A 155 -4.96 8.50 32.47
C GLU A 155 -3.49 8.92 32.63
N VAL A 156 -3.25 10.05 33.28
CA VAL A 156 -1.92 10.61 33.52
C VAL A 156 -1.68 10.67 35.01
N GLN A 157 -0.78 9.82 35.49
CA GLN A 157 -0.33 9.85 36.88
C GLN A 157 0.98 10.63 36.97
N GLU A 158 0.91 11.83 37.55
CA GLU A 158 2.07 12.69 37.75
C GLU A 158 2.90 12.16 38.94
N LYS A 159 4.19 11.87 38.73
CA LYS A 159 5.07 11.49 39.85
C LYS A 159 5.39 12.74 40.68
N SER A 160 5.65 12.58 41.97
CA SER A 160 5.87 13.67 42.93
C SER A 160 7.02 14.63 42.60
N SER A 161 7.93 14.25 41.69
CA SER A 161 8.98 15.15 41.19
C SER A 161 8.53 16.09 40.05
N GLY A 162 7.36 15.84 39.45
CA GLY A 162 6.81 16.60 38.31
C GLY A 162 7.59 16.47 36.99
N ARG A 163 8.69 15.69 36.97
CA ARG A 163 9.57 15.53 35.80
C ARG A 163 9.26 14.30 34.95
N THR A 164 8.41 13.41 35.46
CA THR A 164 7.98 12.19 34.79
C THR A 164 6.53 11.93 35.11
N ALA A 165 5.80 11.37 34.15
CA ALA A 165 4.43 10.94 34.34
C ALA A 165 4.23 9.57 33.70
N HIS A 166 3.36 8.77 34.33
CA HIS A 166 2.90 7.50 33.80
C HIS A 166 1.63 7.74 33.00
N TYR A 167 1.61 7.30 31.75
CA TYR A 167 0.48 7.45 30.84
C TYR A 167 -0.12 6.09 30.56
N LYS A 168 -1.42 5.96 30.80
CA LYS A 168 -2.21 4.78 30.43
C LYS A 168 -3.25 5.20 29.42
N LEU A 169 -3.11 4.72 28.19
CA LEU A 169 -4.00 5.02 27.07
C LEU A 169 -4.84 3.79 26.74
N THR A 170 -6.15 3.93 26.84
CA THR A 170 -7.16 2.98 26.34
C THR A 170 -7.81 3.60 25.12
N SER A 171 -7.66 2.95 23.96
CA SER A 171 -8.16 3.45 22.69
C SER A 171 -9.15 2.47 22.08
N THR A 172 -10.38 2.94 21.83
CA THR A 172 -11.39 2.24 21.06
C THR A 172 -11.60 2.95 19.74
N VAL A 173 -11.53 2.21 18.64
CA VAL A 173 -11.96 2.70 17.33
C VAL A 173 -13.14 1.88 16.86
N MET A 174 -14.22 2.57 16.55
CA MET A 174 -15.41 2.04 15.91
C MET A 174 -15.38 2.40 14.42
N LEU A 175 -15.50 1.38 13.58
CA LEU A 175 -15.59 1.53 12.14
C LEU A 175 -16.89 0.91 11.66
N TRP A 176 -17.67 1.68 10.91
CA TRP A 176 -18.82 1.18 10.19
C TRP A 176 -18.73 1.54 8.72
N LEU A 177 -19.04 0.58 7.87
CA LEU A 177 -19.03 0.65 6.42
C LEU A 177 -20.26 -0.05 5.88
N GLN A 178 -21.03 0.65 5.06
CA GLN A 178 -22.17 0.11 4.33
C GLN A 178 -22.00 0.42 2.85
N THR A 179 -21.95 -0.62 2.04
CA THR A 179 -21.94 -0.50 0.57
C THR A 179 -23.19 -1.14 0.00
N THR A 180 -23.84 -0.46 -0.95
CA THR A 180 -24.96 -1.01 -1.72
C THR A 180 -24.63 -0.88 -3.21
N LYS A 181 -24.31 -2.03 -3.84
CA LYS A 181 -24.00 -2.12 -5.26
C LYS A 181 -24.82 -3.25 -5.88
N THR A 182 -25.14 -3.14 -7.17
CA THR A 182 -25.94 -4.14 -7.89
C THR A 182 -25.30 -5.53 -7.88
N GLY A 183 -23.96 -5.63 -7.98
CA GLY A 183 -23.26 -6.91 -8.00
C GLY A 183 -23.07 -7.58 -6.64
N SER A 184 -22.86 -6.80 -5.57
CA SER A 184 -22.60 -7.33 -4.22
C SER A 184 -23.82 -7.33 -3.31
N GLY A 185 -24.95 -6.75 -3.75
CA GLY A 185 -26.06 -6.42 -2.88
C GLY A 185 -25.68 -5.38 -1.83
N THR A 186 -26.36 -5.42 -0.68
CA THR A 186 -26.05 -4.62 0.51
C THR A 186 -25.09 -5.39 1.40
N MET A 187 -23.92 -4.81 1.65
CA MET A 187 -22.90 -5.36 2.54
C MET A 187 -22.63 -4.35 3.65
N ASN A 188 -22.77 -4.81 4.89
CA ASN A 188 -22.52 -4.03 6.10
C ASN A 188 -21.34 -4.66 6.84
N LEU A 189 -20.29 -3.89 7.06
CA LEU A 189 -19.19 -4.23 7.96
C LEU A 189 -19.20 -3.21 9.07
N GLY A 190 -19.23 -3.68 10.31
CA GLY A 190 -19.17 -2.79 11.46
C GLY A 190 -18.64 -3.53 12.67
N GLY A 191 -18.09 -2.77 13.60
CA GLY A 191 -17.48 -3.29 14.81
C GLY A 191 -16.50 -2.30 15.41
N SER A 192 -15.90 -2.70 16.51
CA SER A 192 -14.92 -1.92 17.25
C SER A 192 -13.65 -2.72 17.53
N LEU A 193 -12.55 -2.02 17.74
CA LEU A 193 -11.31 -2.59 18.26
C LEU A 193 -10.81 -1.71 19.39
N THR A 194 -10.65 -2.31 20.56
CA THR A 194 -10.09 -1.65 21.75
C THR A 194 -8.68 -2.17 22.01
N ARG A 195 -7.73 -1.28 22.28
CA ARG A 195 -6.36 -1.60 22.70
C ARG A 195 -5.94 -0.71 23.86
N GLN A 196 -5.06 -1.24 24.69
CA GLN A 196 -4.45 -0.50 25.80
C GLN A 196 -2.93 -0.43 25.61
N MET A 197 -2.34 0.67 26.05
CA MET A 197 -0.90 0.84 26.20
C MET A 197 -0.57 1.67 27.42
N GLU A 198 0.55 1.37 28.05
CA GLU A 198 1.08 2.11 29.19
C GLU A 198 2.53 2.53 28.89
N LYS A 199 2.89 3.75 29.27
CA LYS A 199 4.24 4.30 29.02
C LYS A 199 4.62 5.36 30.04
N ASP A 200 5.84 5.29 30.55
CA ASP A 200 6.46 6.38 31.32
C ASP A 200 7.19 7.33 30.37
N GLU A 201 6.88 8.62 30.44
CA GLU A 201 7.55 9.66 29.65
C GLU A 201 8.02 10.81 30.55
N THR A 202 9.08 11.48 30.14
CA THR A 202 9.56 12.69 30.80
C THR A 202 8.63 13.87 30.47
N VAL A 203 8.49 14.77 31.44
CA VAL A 203 7.67 15.97 31.34
C VAL A 203 8.60 17.18 31.49
N GLY A 204 8.60 18.04 30.48
CA GLY A 204 9.41 19.25 30.45
C GLY A 204 8.94 20.23 29.40
N GLU A 205 9.60 21.37 29.29
CA GLU A 205 9.22 22.44 28.36
C GLU A 205 9.31 22.00 26.88
N SER A 206 10.26 21.13 26.55
CA SER A 206 10.40 20.55 25.21
C SER A 206 9.46 19.37 24.94
N SER A 207 8.84 18.78 25.98
CA SER A 207 7.96 17.63 25.87
C SER A 207 6.80 17.76 26.87
N PRO A 208 5.83 18.66 26.61
CA PRO A 208 4.68 18.86 27.47
C PRO A 208 3.73 17.66 27.41
N HIS A 209 2.81 17.56 28.39
CA HIS A 209 1.84 16.46 28.46
C HIS A 209 1.07 16.26 27.15
N ILE A 210 0.60 17.33 26.51
CA ILE A 210 -0.15 17.25 25.24
C ILE A 210 0.69 16.59 24.14
N ALA A 211 1.99 16.89 24.06
CA ALA A 211 2.88 16.27 23.07
C ALA A 211 3.11 14.78 23.38
N ASN A 212 3.24 14.42 24.65
CA ASN A 212 3.37 13.02 25.07
C ASN A 212 2.09 12.22 24.74
N ILE A 213 0.93 12.77 25.08
CA ILE A 213 -0.38 12.17 24.78
C ILE A 213 -0.57 12.08 23.26
N GLY A 214 -0.25 13.14 22.51
CA GLY A 214 -0.35 13.18 21.05
C GLY A 214 0.45 12.06 20.38
N ARG A 215 1.71 11.84 20.79
CA ARG A 215 2.54 10.74 20.28
C ARG A 215 1.91 9.37 20.57
N LEU A 216 1.41 9.16 21.79
CA LEU A 216 0.75 7.90 22.18
C LEU A 216 -0.51 7.63 21.36
N VAL A 217 -1.35 8.66 21.19
CA VAL A 217 -2.59 8.57 20.39
C VAL A 217 -2.27 8.30 18.92
N GLU A 218 -1.31 9.01 18.34
CA GLU A 218 -0.90 8.84 16.95
C GLU A 218 -0.36 7.42 16.66
N ASP A 219 0.54 6.92 17.51
CA ASP A 219 1.08 5.56 17.38
C ASP A 219 -0.03 4.50 17.52
N MET A 220 -0.94 4.70 18.48
CA MET A 220 -2.03 3.77 18.74
C MET A 220 -3.07 3.76 17.61
N GLU A 221 -3.50 4.93 17.12
CA GLU A 221 -4.43 5.01 15.99
C GLU A 221 -3.84 4.38 14.74
N ASN A 222 -2.56 4.63 14.42
CA ASN A 222 -1.90 4.00 13.28
C ASN A 222 -1.88 2.48 13.39
N LYS A 223 -1.59 1.95 14.57
CA LYS A 223 -1.58 0.51 14.84
C LYS A 223 -3.00 -0.09 14.76
N ILE A 224 -4.00 0.59 15.30
CA ILE A 224 -5.41 0.17 15.25
C ILE A 224 -5.90 0.19 13.80
N ARG A 225 -5.60 1.24 13.03
CA ARG A 225 -5.95 1.35 11.60
C ARG A 225 -5.38 0.21 10.78
N SER A 226 -4.11 -0.16 10.95
CA SER A 226 -3.52 -1.32 10.28
C SER A 226 -4.23 -2.62 10.66
N THR A 227 -4.50 -2.80 11.96
CA THR A 227 -5.18 -4.00 12.47
C THR A 227 -6.62 -4.11 11.94
N LEU A 228 -7.36 -3.00 11.90
CA LEU A 228 -8.71 -2.94 11.34
C LEU A 228 -8.70 -3.28 9.85
N ASN A 229 -7.73 -2.76 9.09
CA ASN A 229 -7.60 -3.09 7.67
C ASN A 229 -7.43 -4.60 7.44
N GLU A 230 -6.54 -5.24 8.19
CA GLU A 230 -6.30 -6.69 8.10
C GLU A 230 -7.54 -7.51 8.52
N ILE A 231 -8.24 -7.12 9.58
CA ILE A 231 -9.42 -7.84 10.05
C ILE A 231 -10.59 -7.66 9.09
N TYR A 232 -10.94 -6.41 8.75
CA TYR A 232 -12.12 -6.09 7.95
C TYR A 232 -11.97 -6.56 6.51
N PHE A 233 -10.84 -6.31 5.86
CA PHE A 233 -10.69 -6.59 4.43
C PHE A 233 -9.87 -7.86 4.12
N GLY A 234 -9.13 -8.37 5.10
CA GLY A 234 -8.46 -9.67 5.03
C GLY A 234 -9.32 -10.78 5.62
N LYS A 235 -9.42 -10.84 6.96
CA LYS A 235 -10.06 -11.98 7.64
C LYS A 235 -11.52 -12.20 7.26
N THR A 236 -12.35 -11.16 7.19
CA THR A 236 -13.76 -11.36 6.82
C THR A 236 -13.90 -11.87 5.38
N LYS A 237 -13.06 -11.37 4.46
CA LYS A 237 -13.01 -11.82 3.06
C LYS A 237 -12.59 -13.28 2.97
N ASP A 238 -11.58 -13.68 3.73
CA ASP A 238 -11.11 -15.08 3.76
C ASP A 238 -12.19 -16.02 4.29
N ILE A 239 -12.91 -15.62 5.34
CA ILE A 239 -14.04 -16.40 5.89
C ILE A 239 -15.14 -16.54 4.82
N VAL A 240 -15.55 -15.45 4.17
CA VAL A 240 -16.58 -15.49 3.11
C VAL A 240 -16.16 -16.41 1.95
N ASN A 241 -14.91 -16.30 1.50
CA ASN A 241 -14.36 -17.15 0.44
C ASN A 241 -14.20 -18.62 0.88
N GLY A 242 -14.02 -18.86 2.18
CA GLY A 242 -13.99 -20.18 2.79
C GLY A 242 -15.36 -20.86 2.81
N LEU A 243 -16.43 -20.11 3.02
CA LEU A 243 -17.81 -20.63 3.04
C LEU A 243 -18.30 -21.01 1.63
N ARG A 244 -17.88 -20.27 0.60
CA ARG A 244 -18.25 -20.56 -0.79
C ARG A 244 -17.10 -20.20 -1.73
N SER A 245 -16.30 -21.19 -2.08
CA SER A 245 -15.24 -21.01 -3.07
C SER A 245 -15.79 -21.12 -4.50
N VAL A 246 -15.34 -20.23 -5.38
CA VAL A 246 -15.59 -20.32 -6.81
C VAL A 246 -14.61 -21.31 -7.47
N GLN A 247 -13.45 -21.52 -6.85
CA GLN A 247 -12.49 -22.51 -7.30
C GLN A 247 -12.93 -23.92 -6.91
N THR A 248 -12.65 -24.88 -7.78
CA THR A 248 -12.93 -26.28 -7.46
C THR A 248 -12.01 -26.76 -6.33
N LEU A 249 -12.48 -27.70 -5.52
CA LEU A 249 -11.65 -28.33 -4.48
C LEU A 249 -10.36 -28.93 -5.04
N ALA A 250 -10.38 -29.41 -6.29
CA ALA A 250 -9.22 -29.96 -6.97
C ALA A 250 -8.14 -28.89 -7.25
N ASP A 251 -8.54 -27.70 -7.68
CA ASP A 251 -7.59 -26.60 -7.93
C ASP A 251 -7.02 -26.07 -6.62
N LYS A 252 -7.84 -25.99 -5.56
CA LYS A 252 -7.40 -25.59 -4.23
C LYS A 252 -6.38 -26.57 -3.63
N SER A 253 -6.60 -27.88 -3.81
CA SER A 253 -5.67 -28.93 -3.39
C SER A 253 -4.35 -28.85 -4.16
N LYS A 254 -4.37 -28.60 -5.48
CA LYS A 254 -3.15 -28.38 -6.27
C LYS A 254 -2.37 -27.15 -5.80
N GLN A 255 -3.08 -26.07 -5.46
CA GLN A 255 -2.45 -24.83 -4.99
C GLN A 255 -1.82 -24.98 -3.60
N GLU A 256 -2.44 -25.74 -2.69
CA GLU A 256 -1.84 -26.10 -1.40
C GLU A 256 -0.62 -27.01 -1.56
N ALA A 257 -0.68 -28.01 -2.46
CA ALA A 257 0.47 -28.84 -2.78
C ALA A 257 1.65 -27.99 -3.31
N LEU A 258 1.38 -27.09 -4.25
CA LEU A 258 2.39 -26.17 -4.79
C LEU A 258 2.97 -25.25 -3.70
N LYS A 259 2.14 -24.73 -2.79
CA LYS A 259 2.59 -23.89 -1.68
C LYS A 259 3.51 -24.66 -0.74
N ASN A 260 3.18 -25.91 -0.42
CA ASN A 260 4.02 -26.77 0.42
C ASN A 260 5.34 -27.10 -0.26
N ASP A 261 5.31 -27.45 -1.56
CA ASP A 261 6.51 -27.69 -2.36
C ASP A 261 7.42 -26.45 -2.40
N LEU A 262 6.84 -25.25 -2.54
CA LEU A 262 7.58 -23.98 -2.54
C LEU A 262 8.20 -23.69 -1.17
N MET A 263 7.46 -23.95 -0.08
CA MET A 263 7.97 -23.80 1.29
C MET A 263 9.13 -24.77 1.57
N GLU A 264 9.02 -26.02 1.10
CA GLU A 264 10.12 -26.99 1.17
C GLU A 264 11.32 -26.53 0.34
N ALA A 265 11.10 -26.04 -0.88
CA ALA A 265 12.16 -25.53 -1.73
C ALA A 265 12.88 -24.33 -1.09
N LEU A 266 12.14 -23.41 -0.47
CA LEU A 266 12.69 -22.28 0.27
C LEU A 266 13.49 -22.73 1.49
N LYS A 267 12.99 -23.68 2.28
CA LYS A 267 13.73 -24.27 3.41
C LYS A 267 15.01 -24.97 2.96
N ARG A 268 14.97 -25.73 1.85
CA ARG A 268 16.16 -26.37 1.26
C ARG A 268 17.17 -25.32 0.80
N LYS A 269 16.70 -24.22 0.19
CA LYS A 269 17.57 -23.09 -0.22
C LYS A 269 18.21 -22.39 0.99
N GLN A 270 17.48 -22.26 2.09
CA GLN A 270 17.98 -21.67 3.34
C GLN A 270 18.99 -22.58 4.05
N GLN A 271 18.75 -23.89 4.06
CA GLN A 271 19.70 -24.89 4.58
C GLN A 271 20.96 -25.00 3.72
N MET A 272 20.84 -24.91 2.38
CA MET A 272 22.00 -24.80 1.48
C MET A 272 22.80 -23.51 1.71
N GLY A 273 22.14 -22.39 2.02
CA GLY A 273 22.82 -21.13 2.36
C GLY A 273 23.55 -21.17 3.71
N ALA A 274 23.06 -21.94 4.68
CA ALA A 274 23.68 -22.11 6.00
C ALA A 274 24.88 -23.08 5.99
N MET A 275 24.99 -23.97 4.99
CA MET A 275 26.09 -24.95 4.90
C MET A 275 27.37 -24.40 4.23
N THR A 276 27.38 -23.15 3.75
CA THR A 276 28.52 -22.62 2.95
C THR A 276 29.21 -21.37 3.48
N CYS A 277 28.93 -20.89 4.70
CA CYS A 277 29.64 -19.75 5.26
C CYS A 277 30.54 -20.18 6.43
N THR A 278 31.67 -20.83 6.12
CA THR A 278 32.81 -20.88 7.05
C THR A 278 33.76 -19.74 6.72
N LEU A 279 34.33 -19.13 7.75
CA LEU A 279 35.26 -17.99 7.70
C LEU A 279 36.41 -18.18 6.68
N GLU A 280 36.83 -19.42 6.45
CA GLU A 280 37.86 -19.78 5.45
C GLU A 280 37.44 -19.43 4.01
N LYS A 281 36.16 -19.55 3.67
CA LYS A 281 35.68 -19.27 2.31
C LYS A 281 35.65 -17.78 2.02
N VAL A 282 35.23 -16.97 3.01
CA VAL A 282 35.27 -15.50 2.94
C VAL A 282 36.72 -15.00 2.80
N LEU A 283 37.66 -15.61 3.54
CA LEU A 283 39.08 -15.28 3.42
C LEU A 283 39.68 -15.73 2.08
N GLY A 284 39.22 -16.86 1.53
CA GLY A 284 39.59 -17.32 0.19
C GLY A 284 39.11 -16.37 -0.90
N ASP A 285 37.83 -16.02 -0.89
CA ASP A 285 37.22 -15.11 -1.86
C ASP A 285 37.85 -13.71 -1.80
N ALA A 286 38.16 -13.22 -0.60
CA ALA A 286 38.87 -11.95 -0.43
C ALA A 286 40.29 -11.97 -1.02
N ARG A 287 41.03 -13.09 -0.92
CA ARG A 287 42.33 -13.25 -1.59
C ARG A 287 42.20 -13.28 -3.10
N THR A 288 41.23 -14.03 -3.63
CA THR A 288 40.99 -14.09 -5.07
C THR A 288 40.60 -12.74 -5.64
N LEU A 289 39.82 -11.94 -4.89
CA LEU A 289 39.48 -10.58 -5.29
C LEU A 289 40.70 -9.66 -5.32
N LEU A 290 41.62 -9.82 -4.35
CA LEU A 290 42.88 -9.09 -4.28
C LEU A 290 43.81 -9.43 -5.45
N GLU A 291 43.90 -10.71 -5.82
CA GLU A 291 44.65 -11.18 -6.98
C GLU A 291 44.10 -10.55 -8.28
N ARG A 292 42.77 -10.55 -8.44
CA ARG A 292 42.10 -9.94 -9.59
C ARG A 292 42.32 -8.43 -9.63
N LEU A 293 42.20 -7.73 -8.50
CA LEU A 293 42.49 -6.29 -8.45
C LEU A 293 43.92 -5.99 -8.88
N LYS A 294 44.88 -6.81 -8.48
CA LYS A 294 46.28 -6.69 -8.89
C LYS A 294 46.48 -6.97 -10.38
N GLU A 295 45.80 -7.96 -10.94
CA GLU A 295 45.78 -8.22 -12.39
C GLU A 295 45.17 -7.04 -13.16
N HIS A 296 44.09 -6.45 -12.63
CA HIS A 296 43.46 -5.25 -13.20
C HIS A 296 44.39 -4.03 -13.15
N ASP A 297 45.11 -3.80 -12.06
CA ASP A 297 46.12 -2.73 -11.96
C ASP A 297 47.28 -2.95 -12.94
N THR A 298 47.74 -4.19 -13.08
CA THR A 298 48.80 -4.54 -14.04
C THR A 298 48.32 -4.37 -15.49
N ALA A 299 47.06 -4.72 -15.77
CA ALA A 299 46.43 -4.49 -17.07
C ALA A 299 46.24 -2.99 -17.34
N ALA A 300 45.93 -2.19 -16.32
CA ALA A 300 45.83 -0.75 -16.43
C ALA A 300 47.19 -0.10 -16.70
N GLU A 301 48.27 -0.54 -16.03
CA GLU A 301 49.63 -0.10 -16.33
C GLU A 301 50.05 -0.47 -17.77
N SER A 302 49.72 -1.69 -18.22
CA SER A 302 49.96 -2.10 -19.60
C SER A 302 49.14 -1.27 -20.60
N LEU A 303 47.90 -0.91 -20.28
CA LEU A 303 47.08 0.00 -21.09
C LEU A 303 47.64 1.42 -21.11
N ILE A 304 48.20 1.91 -20.01
CA ILE A 304 48.88 3.22 -19.97
C ILE A 304 50.13 3.17 -20.86
N GLU A 305 50.91 2.10 -20.80
CA GLU A 305 52.08 1.91 -21.65
C GLU A 305 51.68 1.78 -23.13
N GLN A 306 50.66 0.99 -23.45
CA GLN A 306 50.09 0.87 -24.79
C GLN A 306 49.51 2.19 -25.29
N SER A 307 48.86 2.97 -24.42
CA SER A 307 48.35 4.30 -24.75
C SER A 307 49.49 5.29 -24.97
N GLY A 308 50.58 5.21 -24.21
CA GLY A 308 51.80 5.99 -24.44
C GLY A 308 52.44 5.64 -25.78
N ALA A 309 52.60 4.35 -26.08
CA ALA A 309 53.11 3.86 -27.35
C ALA A 309 52.18 4.21 -28.52
N LEU A 310 50.85 4.13 -28.34
CA LEU A 310 49.85 4.52 -29.32
C LEU A 310 49.88 6.04 -29.54
N SER A 311 50.04 6.85 -28.50
CA SER A 311 50.18 8.30 -28.63
C SER A 311 51.42 8.65 -29.43
N GLN A 312 52.54 7.97 -29.16
CA GLN A 312 53.77 8.10 -29.96
C GLN A 312 53.54 7.65 -31.42
N ARG A 313 52.86 6.52 -31.63
CA ARG A 313 52.57 5.96 -32.95
C ARG A 313 51.54 6.79 -33.72
N VAL A 314 50.55 7.40 -33.06
CA VAL A 314 49.61 8.38 -33.62
C VAL A 314 50.35 9.65 -33.97
N HIS A 315 51.33 10.07 -33.16
CA HIS A 315 52.19 11.18 -33.50
C HIS A 315 53.01 10.90 -34.77
N SER A 316 53.55 9.68 -34.92
CA SER A 316 54.24 9.21 -36.13
C SER A 316 53.29 8.94 -37.32
N MET A 317 52.06 8.49 -37.09
CA MET A 317 51.05 8.24 -38.13
C MET A 317 50.36 9.52 -38.60
N ARG A 318 50.34 10.59 -37.79
CA ARG A 318 49.93 11.92 -38.24
C ARG A 318 50.91 12.49 -39.28
N GLU A 319 52.16 12.01 -39.30
CA GLU A 319 53.16 12.30 -40.34
C GLU A 319 53.08 11.33 -41.54
N VAL A 320 52.36 10.21 -41.44
CA VAL A 320 52.22 9.20 -42.49
C VAL A 320 50.75 8.80 -42.64
N GLY A 321 49.91 9.78 -42.94
CA GLY A 321 48.51 9.56 -43.26
C GLY A 321 48.37 8.96 -44.66
N ASN A 322 48.32 7.63 -44.76
CA ASN A 322 47.54 6.86 -45.75
C ASN A 322 47.80 5.35 -45.61
N ALA A 323 46.87 4.62 -44.96
CA ALA A 323 46.38 3.27 -45.33
C ALA A 323 45.72 2.57 -44.12
N LEU A 324 44.51 2.03 -44.32
CA LEU A 324 43.81 1.12 -43.40
C LEU A 324 44.52 -0.24 -43.29
N PRO A 325 44.40 -0.93 -42.14
CA PRO A 325 44.53 -2.39 -42.13
C PRO A 325 43.37 -3.16 -41.46
N ASP A 326 43.04 -4.28 -42.12
CA ASP A 326 42.23 -5.42 -41.71
C ASP A 326 42.50 -5.94 -40.29
N LYS A 327 41.45 -6.09 -39.47
CA LYS A 327 41.33 -7.12 -38.43
C LYS A 327 39.85 -7.40 -38.09
N TYR A 328 39.23 -8.32 -38.81
CA TYR A 328 38.00 -9.00 -38.38
C TYR A 328 38.26 -10.51 -38.40
N GLN A 329 38.78 -11.06 -37.30
CA GLN A 329 38.98 -12.51 -37.18
C GLN A 329 38.79 -13.08 -35.76
N GLU A 330 38.18 -12.34 -34.83
CA GLU A 330 37.89 -12.83 -33.48
C GLU A 330 36.40 -13.21 -33.26
N ASP A 331 35.47 -12.68 -34.06
CA ASP A 331 34.02 -12.89 -33.87
C ASP A 331 33.49 -14.29 -34.29
N SER A 332 34.33 -15.20 -34.79
CA SER A 332 33.84 -16.50 -35.33
C SER A 332 33.73 -17.62 -34.29
N VAL A 333 34.28 -17.44 -33.08
CA VAL A 333 34.38 -18.51 -32.06
C VAL A 333 33.15 -18.58 -31.17
N GLU A 334 32.56 -17.44 -30.81
CA GLU A 334 31.33 -17.40 -29.98
C GLU A 334 30.10 -17.93 -30.71
N LEU A 335 30.04 -17.74 -32.04
CA LEU A 335 28.92 -18.21 -32.86
C LEU A 335 28.83 -19.75 -32.96
N LYS A 336 29.95 -20.47 -32.74
CA LYS A 336 29.99 -21.94 -32.83
C LYS A 336 29.43 -22.64 -31.58
N GLU A 337 29.52 -22.03 -30.41
CA GLU A 337 29.02 -22.60 -29.16
C GLU A 337 27.48 -22.59 -29.08
N LEU A 338 26.83 -21.54 -29.62
CA LEU A 338 25.38 -21.38 -29.69
C LEU A 338 24.68 -22.39 -30.62
N SER A 339 25.43 -23.01 -31.55
CA SER A 339 24.88 -23.98 -32.51
C SER A 339 24.55 -25.37 -31.92
N LYS A 340 24.93 -25.63 -30.65
CA LYS A 340 24.72 -26.94 -29.98
C LYS A 340 23.33 -27.12 -29.37
N TYR A 341 22.56 -26.05 -29.18
CA TYR A 341 21.23 -26.10 -28.58
C TYR A 341 20.14 -25.97 -29.65
N LYS A 342 19.04 -26.75 -29.52
CA LYS A 342 17.90 -26.64 -30.44
C LYS A 342 17.36 -25.21 -30.39
N PRO A 343 17.15 -24.52 -31.53
CA PRO A 343 16.73 -23.11 -31.58
C PRO A 343 15.51 -22.79 -30.72
N HIS A 344 14.57 -23.74 -30.62
CA HIS A 344 13.35 -23.57 -29.85
C HIS A 344 13.58 -23.46 -28.32
N ILE A 345 14.61 -24.12 -27.77
CA ILE A 345 14.88 -24.11 -26.32
C ILE A 345 15.52 -22.78 -25.91
N LEU A 346 16.52 -22.31 -26.68
CA LEU A 346 17.13 -20.99 -26.51
C LEU A 346 16.10 -19.88 -26.61
N LEU A 347 15.25 -19.91 -27.65
CA LEU A 347 14.16 -18.94 -27.79
C LEU A 347 13.16 -18.99 -26.64
N THR A 348 12.87 -20.16 -26.07
CA THR A 348 11.93 -20.27 -24.93
C THR A 348 12.55 -19.69 -23.67
N GLN A 349 13.84 -19.93 -23.44
CA GLN A 349 14.59 -19.42 -22.29
C GLN A 349 14.81 -17.90 -22.38
N GLU A 350 15.15 -17.37 -23.56
CA GLU A 350 15.24 -15.94 -23.79
C GLU A 350 13.88 -15.25 -23.64
N ASN A 351 12.80 -15.85 -24.14
CA ASN A 351 11.45 -15.32 -23.95
C ASN A 351 11.02 -15.29 -22.48
N THR A 352 11.48 -16.24 -21.65
CA THR A 352 11.22 -16.19 -20.19
C THR A 352 12.01 -15.07 -19.52
N GLN A 353 13.30 -14.91 -19.84
CA GLN A 353 14.11 -13.82 -19.29
C GLN A 353 13.59 -12.44 -19.72
N ILE A 354 13.17 -12.30 -20.99
CA ILE A 354 12.54 -11.06 -21.48
C ILE A 354 11.26 -10.76 -20.71
N LYS A 355 10.43 -11.76 -20.40
CA LYS A 355 9.20 -11.57 -19.61
C LYS A 355 9.48 -11.17 -18.16
N GLU A 356 10.48 -11.78 -17.54
CA GLU A 356 10.92 -11.44 -16.18
C GLU A 356 11.47 -10.01 -16.13
N LEU A 357 12.35 -9.64 -17.07
CA LEU A 357 12.86 -8.28 -17.18
C LEU A 357 11.74 -7.26 -17.48
N GLN A 358 10.74 -7.61 -18.28
CA GLN A 358 9.58 -6.75 -18.51
C GLN A 358 8.68 -6.61 -17.27
N GLN A 359 8.61 -7.64 -16.42
CA GLN A 359 7.89 -7.57 -15.16
C GLN A 359 8.64 -6.73 -14.13
N GLU A 360 9.95 -6.94 -13.99
CA GLU A 360 10.80 -6.15 -13.10
C GLU A 360 10.82 -4.67 -13.51
N ASN A 361 10.91 -4.37 -14.80
CA ASN A 361 10.77 -3.00 -15.30
C ASN A 361 9.39 -2.39 -14.99
N ARG A 362 8.30 -3.18 -15.00
CA ARG A 362 6.97 -2.69 -14.59
C ARG A 362 6.90 -2.40 -13.10
N GLU A 363 7.48 -3.27 -12.27
CA GLU A 363 7.53 -3.09 -10.81
C GLU A 363 8.40 -1.88 -10.43
N LEU A 364 9.54 -1.68 -11.11
CA LEU A 364 10.39 -0.49 -10.97
C LEU A 364 9.66 0.79 -11.39
N TRP A 365 8.89 0.74 -12.48
CA TRP A 365 8.07 1.89 -12.90
C TRP A 365 7.01 2.27 -11.86
N LEU A 366 6.28 1.28 -11.32
CA LEU A 366 5.28 1.50 -10.28
C LEU A 366 5.92 2.05 -9.00
N SER A 367 7.06 1.49 -8.58
CA SER A 367 7.82 1.97 -7.42
C SER A 367 8.32 3.41 -7.62
N LEU A 368 8.78 3.76 -8.82
CA LEU A 368 9.22 5.11 -9.16
C LEU A 368 8.05 6.11 -9.11
N GLU A 369 6.88 5.73 -9.63
CA GLU A 369 5.65 6.53 -9.57
C GLU A 369 5.20 6.75 -8.11
N GLU A 370 5.21 5.70 -7.29
CA GLU A 370 4.92 5.80 -5.85
C GLU A 370 5.93 6.71 -5.12
N HIS A 371 7.23 6.60 -5.45
CA HIS A 371 8.26 7.47 -4.89
C HIS A 371 8.12 8.93 -5.32
N GLN A 372 7.75 9.20 -6.58
CA GLN A 372 7.45 10.55 -7.06
C GLN A 372 6.24 11.13 -6.35
N TYR A 373 5.16 10.36 -6.20
CA TYR A 373 3.97 10.79 -5.47
C TYR A 373 4.28 11.10 -3.99
N ALA A 374 5.09 10.27 -3.33
CA ALA A 374 5.55 10.51 -1.97
C ALA A 374 6.38 11.80 -1.86
N LEU A 375 7.28 12.05 -2.81
CA LEU A 375 8.08 13.28 -2.87
C LEU A 375 7.20 14.51 -3.11
N GLU A 376 6.21 14.45 -3.99
CA GLU A 376 5.27 15.55 -4.21
C GLU A 376 4.47 15.88 -2.94
N LEU A 377 4.02 14.87 -2.20
CA LEU A 377 3.36 15.04 -0.91
C LEU A 377 4.28 15.69 0.13
N ILE A 378 5.52 15.22 0.26
CA ILE A 378 6.50 15.78 1.20
C ILE A 378 6.84 17.23 0.82
N MET A 379 7.10 17.50 -0.46
CA MET A 379 7.41 18.84 -0.97
C MET A 379 6.21 19.78 -0.86
N GLY A 380 5.00 19.29 -1.08
CA GLY A 380 3.75 20.03 -0.86
C GLY A 380 3.58 20.43 0.62
N ARG A 381 3.84 19.50 1.55
CA ARG A 381 3.82 19.77 2.98
C ARG A 381 4.91 20.75 3.40
N TYR A 382 6.13 20.60 2.88
CA TYR A 382 7.23 21.51 3.15
C TYR A 382 6.95 22.94 2.66
N ARG A 383 6.42 23.09 1.43
CA ARG A 383 6.00 24.39 0.89
C ARG A 383 4.93 25.04 1.77
N LYS A 384 3.93 24.27 2.22
CA LYS A 384 2.86 24.76 3.11
C LYS A 384 3.40 25.21 4.47
N GLN A 385 4.30 24.43 5.08
CA GLN A 385 4.98 24.83 6.32
C GLN A 385 5.84 26.09 6.13
N MET A 386 6.59 26.18 5.03
CA MET A 386 7.40 27.36 4.71
C MET A 386 6.53 28.62 4.54
N LEU A 387 5.39 28.50 3.87
CA LEU A 387 4.41 29.58 3.70
C LEU A 387 3.85 30.05 5.05
N GLN A 388 3.45 29.12 5.93
CA GLN A 388 3.00 29.46 7.28
C GLN A 388 4.11 30.13 8.11
N LEU A 389 5.35 29.67 7.97
CA LEU A 389 6.50 30.26 8.66
C LEU A 389 6.87 31.65 8.13
N MET A 390 6.68 31.89 6.82
CA MET A 390 6.83 33.22 6.20
C MET A 390 5.72 34.17 6.65
N MET A 391 4.47 33.71 6.69
CA MET A 391 3.33 34.49 7.20
C MET A 391 3.50 34.87 8.67
N ALA A 392 4.15 34.01 9.47
CA ALA A 392 4.43 34.28 10.88
C ALA A 392 5.60 35.26 11.13
N LYS A 393 6.47 35.53 10.15
CA LYS A 393 7.72 36.30 10.36
C LYS A 393 7.72 37.75 9.87
N LYS A 394 6.78 38.20 9.03
CA LYS A 394 6.54 39.62 8.70
C LYS A 394 5.30 39.77 7.83
N GLU A 395 4.51 40.82 8.07
CA GLU A 395 3.57 41.33 7.06
C GLU A 395 4.37 41.82 5.85
N MET A 396 4.57 40.93 4.88
CA MET A 396 4.96 41.30 3.53
C MET A 396 3.79 40.98 2.60
N ASP A 397 3.55 41.88 1.67
CA ASP A 397 2.45 41.79 0.72
C ASP A 397 2.53 40.47 -0.07
N THR A 398 1.60 39.55 0.25
CA THR A 398 1.55 38.18 -0.29
C THR A 398 0.83 38.12 -1.64
N GLN A 399 0.26 39.23 -2.11
CA GLN A 399 -0.43 39.37 -3.40
C GLN A 399 0.36 38.82 -4.60
N PRO A 400 1.68 39.11 -4.77
CA PRO A 400 2.42 38.64 -5.95
C PRO A 400 2.65 37.13 -5.97
N VAL A 401 2.76 36.50 -4.79
CA VAL A 401 2.97 35.06 -4.67
C VAL A 401 1.66 34.30 -4.89
N LEU A 402 0.55 34.85 -4.39
CA LEU A 402 -0.79 34.30 -4.62
C LEU A 402 -1.16 34.37 -6.10
N SER A 403 -0.86 35.47 -6.80
CA SER A 403 -1.10 35.56 -8.25
C SER A 403 -0.23 34.57 -9.04
N LEU A 404 1.04 34.39 -8.67
CA LEU A 404 1.92 33.42 -9.32
C LEU A 404 1.42 31.98 -9.14
N HIS A 405 0.90 31.66 -7.95
CA HIS A 405 0.31 30.34 -7.67
C HIS A 405 -1.00 30.12 -8.43
N GLU A 406 -1.81 31.16 -8.60
CA GLU A 406 -3.05 31.10 -9.39
C GLU A 406 -2.76 30.90 -10.88
N ASP A 407 -1.76 31.59 -11.41
CA ASP A 407 -1.33 31.42 -12.81
C ASP A 407 -0.73 30.02 -13.06
N HIS A 408 0.09 29.53 -12.13
CA HIS A 408 0.63 28.18 -12.23
C HIS A 408 -0.46 27.10 -12.10
N ALA A 409 -1.49 27.32 -11.26
CA ALA A 409 -2.63 26.42 -11.18
C ALA A 409 -3.42 26.37 -12.50
N LYS A 410 -3.61 27.51 -13.18
CA LYS A 410 -4.24 27.58 -14.50
C LYS A 410 -3.43 26.86 -15.57
N GLU A 411 -2.11 27.01 -15.56
CA GLU A 411 -1.19 26.32 -16.47
C GLU A 411 -1.30 24.79 -16.29
N VAL A 412 -1.24 24.31 -15.04
CA VAL A 412 -1.37 22.88 -14.72
C VAL A 412 -2.72 22.33 -15.17
N GLN A 413 -3.80 23.09 -14.94
CA GLN A 413 -5.14 22.68 -15.36
C GLN A 413 -5.28 22.58 -16.90
N SER A 414 -4.70 23.53 -17.63
CA SER A 414 -4.62 23.50 -19.11
C SER A 414 -3.84 22.27 -19.61
N GLN A 415 -2.73 21.92 -18.96
CA GLN A 415 -2.00 20.69 -19.32
C GLN A 415 -2.82 19.42 -19.04
N LEU A 416 -3.56 19.39 -17.94
CA LEU A 416 -4.41 18.26 -17.54
C LEU A 416 -5.56 18.05 -18.53
N GLU A 417 -6.18 19.13 -19.02
CA GLU A 417 -7.17 19.09 -20.10
C GLU A 417 -6.58 18.53 -21.39
N ARG A 418 -5.38 18.98 -21.78
CA ARG A 418 -4.69 18.49 -22.97
C ARG A 418 -4.31 17.00 -22.88
N ILE A 419 -3.94 16.53 -21.69
CA ILE A 419 -3.70 15.09 -21.42
C ILE A 419 -5.02 14.31 -21.55
N CYS A 420 -6.14 14.84 -21.04
CA CYS A 420 -7.45 14.21 -21.18
C CYS A 420 -7.88 14.09 -22.64
N GLU A 421 -7.66 15.12 -23.46
CA GLU A 421 -7.89 15.09 -24.90
C GLU A 421 -7.02 14.04 -25.59
N MET A 422 -5.73 14.00 -25.29
CA MET A 422 -4.81 13.00 -25.84
C MET A 422 -5.23 11.57 -25.45
N GLY A 423 -5.71 11.37 -24.21
CA GLY A 423 -6.28 10.10 -23.77
C GLY A 423 -7.55 9.70 -24.52
N GLN A 424 -8.38 10.66 -24.95
CA GLN A 424 -9.54 10.38 -25.81
C GLN A 424 -9.12 9.97 -27.22
N VAL A 425 -8.16 10.68 -27.82
CA VAL A 425 -7.62 10.35 -29.15
C VAL A 425 -6.99 8.96 -29.14
N MET A 426 -6.18 8.65 -28.12
CA MET A 426 -5.50 7.36 -27.98
C MET A 426 -6.50 6.20 -27.83
N ARG A 427 -7.55 6.37 -27.02
CA ARG A 427 -8.64 5.38 -26.92
C ARG A 427 -9.36 5.17 -28.25
N ARG A 428 -9.57 6.23 -29.02
CA ARG A 428 -10.22 6.13 -30.33
C ARG A 428 -9.34 5.40 -31.34
N ALA A 429 -8.03 5.67 -31.34
CA ALA A 429 -7.06 4.95 -32.17
C ALA A 429 -7.05 3.46 -31.86
N VAL A 430 -6.99 3.07 -30.57
CA VAL A 430 -7.05 1.66 -30.14
C VAL A 430 -8.33 0.97 -30.62
N GLN A 431 -9.49 1.62 -30.51
CA GLN A 431 -10.75 1.04 -31.00
C GLN A 431 -10.75 0.81 -32.52
N VAL A 432 -10.14 1.72 -33.29
CA VAL A 432 -10.05 1.60 -34.75
C VAL A 432 -9.09 0.46 -35.12
N ASP A 433 -7.96 0.37 -34.44
CA ASP A 433 -6.98 -0.71 -34.64
C ASP A 433 -7.57 -2.08 -34.27
N ASP A 434 -8.31 -2.19 -33.17
CA ASP A 434 -8.99 -3.44 -32.77
C ASP A 434 -9.99 -3.89 -33.84
N GLN A 435 -10.78 -2.95 -34.38
CA GLN A 435 -11.72 -3.25 -35.48
C GLN A 435 -10.99 -3.70 -36.75
N HIS A 436 -9.89 -3.03 -37.10
CA HIS A 436 -9.09 -3.39 -38.26
C HIS A 436 -8.45 -4.78 -38.08
N TYR A 437 -7.91 -5.05 -36.90
CA TYR A 437 -7.35 -6.36 -36.53
C TYR A 437 -8.39 -7.48 -36.65
N CYS A 438 -9.60 -7.27 -36.14
CA CYS A 438 -10.69 -8.24 -36.28
C CYS A 438 -11.02 -8.53 -37.76
N SER A 439 -11.11 -7.50 -38.60
CA SER A 439 -11.40 -7.65 -40.04
C SER A 439 -10.29 -8.39 -40.78
N VAL A 440 -9.03 -8.07 -40.51
CA VAL A 440 -7.87 -8.78 -41.09
C VAL A 440 -7.85 -10.24 -40.66
N ARG A 441 -8.15 -10.53 -39.38
CA ARG A 441 -8.20 -11.90 -38.86
C ARG A 441 -9.31 -12.73 -39.51
N GLU A 442 -10.49 -12.15 -39.73
CA GLU A 442 -11.59 -12.80 -40.44
C GLU A 442 -11.21 -13.10 -41.90
N ARG A 443 -10.56 -12.16 -42.58
CA ARG A 443 -10.12 -12.33 -43.96
C ARG A 443 -9.06 -13.44 -44.09
N LEU A 444 -8.12 -13.50 -43.14
CA LEU A 444 -7.12 -14.57 -43.05
C LEU A 444 -7.80 -15.93 -42.87
N ALA A 445 -8.74 -16.05 -41.94
CA ALA A 445 -9.47 -17.28 -41.71
C ALA A 445 -10.26 -17.74 -42.95
N GLN A 446 -10.90 -16.81 -43.69
CA GLN A 446 -11.56 -17.12 -44.96
C GLN A 446 -10.58 -17.69 -45.99
N LEU A 447 -9.44 -17.01 -46.19
CA LEU A 447 -8.42 -17.44 -47.15
C LEU A 447 -7.77 -18.78 -46.77
N GLU A 448 -7.64 -19.07 -45.48
CA GLU A 448 -7.15 -20.38 -45.01
C GLU A 448 -8.12 -21.51 -45.34
N ILE A 449 -9.43 -21.30 -45.16
CA ILE A 449 -10.46 -22.27 -45.52
C ILE A 449 -10.48 -22.47 -47.03
N GLU A 450 -10.48 -21.38 -47.81
CA GLU A 450 -10.51 -21.43 -49.27
C GLU A 450 -9.26 -22.14 -49.84
N ASN A 451 -8.06 -21.85 -49.30
CA ASN A 451 -6.84 -22.58 -49.67
C ASN A 451 -6.90 -24.06 -49.31
N LYS A 452 -7.52 -24.41 -48.18
CA LYS A 452 -7.70 -25.81 -47.77
C LYS A 452 -8.61 -26.53 -48.76
N GLU A 453 -9.75 -25.94 -49.11
CA GLU A 453 -10.69 -26.51 -50.09
C GLU A 453 -10.07 -26.64 -51.48
N LEU A 454 -9.31 -25.63 -51.93
CA LEU A 454 -8.58 -25.68 -53.21
C LEU A 454 -7.54 -26.80 -53.21
N ARG A 455 -6.81 -27.01 -52.10
CA ARG A 455 -5.85 -28.12 -51.96
C ARG A 455 -6.54 -29.48 -51.96
N ASP A 456 -7.69 -29.59 -51.30
CA ASP A 456 -8.48 -30.81 -51.27
C ASP A 456 -9.01 -31.16 -52.67
N LEU A 457 -9.54 -30.18 -53.42
CA LEU A 457 -9.94 -30.32 -54.83
C LEU A 457 -8.77 -30.73 -55.73
N LEU A 458 -7.59 -30.15 -55.54
CA LEU A 458 -6.37 -30.53 -56.26
C LEU A 458 -5.96 -31.96 -55.95
N SER A 459 -6.14 -32.43 -54.71
CA SER A 459 -5.88 -33.82 -54.31
C SER A 459 -6.85 -34.80 -54.99
N ILE A 460 -8.13 -34.42 -55.11
CA ILE A 460 -9.17 -35.19 -55.80
C ILE A 460 -8.90 -35.26 -57.31
N SER A 461 -8.47 -34.15 -57.91
CA SER A 461 -8.06 -34.11 -59.32
C SER A 461 -6.82 -34.97 -59.60
N ARG A 462 -5.78 -34.89 -58.75
CA ARG A 462 -4.58 -35.74 -58.85
C ARG A 462 -4.86 -37.23 -58.65
N SER A 463 -5.84 -37.58 -57.82
CA SER A 463 -6.26 -38.98 -57.64
C SER A 463 -7.15 -39.48 -58.78
N SER A 464 -7.91 -38.59 -59.44
CA SER A 464 -8.71 -38.92 -60.63
C SER A 464 -7.89 -39.03 -61.93
N LEU A 465 -6.68 -38.48 -61.97
CA LEU A 465 -5.77 -38.47 -63.13
C LEU A 465 -4.79 -39.66 -63.21
N LYS A 466 -4.91 -40.67 -62.33
CA LYS A 466 -4.17 -41.94 -62.49
C LYS A 466 -5.06 -43.02 -63.12
N PRO A 467 -5.10 -43.18 -64.46
CA PRO A 467 -5.51 -44.45 -65.04
C PRO A 467 -4.37 -45.46 -64.88
N GLN A 468 -4.79 -46.71 -64.67
CA GLN A 468 -3.97 -47.89 -64.48
C GLN A 468 -2.92 -48.06 -65.60
N THR A 469 -1.68 -48.35 -65.23
CA THR A 469 -0.82 -49.20 -66.05
C THR A 469 -0.07 -50.14 -65.12
N GLU A 470 -0.26 -51.42 -65.36
CA GLU A 470 0.25 -52.54 -64.59
C GLU A 470 1.74 -52.85 -64.87
N GLU A 471 2.26 -53.72 -64.01
CA GLU A 471 3.31 -54.72 -64.22
C GLU A 471 4.79 -54.39 -63.93
N LYS A 472 5.26 -55.05 -62.86
CA LYS A 472 6.48 -55.86 -62.71
C LYS A 472 7.77 -55.34 -63.36
N SER A 473 8.80 -55.15 -62.53
CA SER A 473 9.95 -56.08 -62.50
C SER A 473 10.92 -55.75 -61.38
N GLN A 474 11.45 -56.83 -60.80
CA GLN A 474 12.51 -56.92 -59.81
C GLN A 474 13.81 -56.25 -60.29
N LEU A 475 14.62 -55.73 -59.36
CA LEU A 475 16.01 -56.17 -59.10
C LEU A 475 16.62 -55.35 -57.96
N GLN A 476 17.52 -56.01 -57.24
CA GLN A 476 17.90 -55.77 -55.86
C GLN A 476 19.32 -55.12 -55.79
N PRO A 477 20.04 -55.13 -54.64
CA PRO A 477 20.78 -54.00 -54.07
C PRO A 477 22.27 -53.92 -54.49
N GLU A 478 22.98 -52.85 -54.11
CA GLU A 478 24.43 -52.99 -53.88
C GLU A 478 24.98 -51.97 -52.87
N SER A 479 25.82 -52.53 -51.99
CA SER A 479 26.58 -51.93 -50.90
C SER A 479 27.98 -51.53 -51.35
N ASP A 480 28.74 -50.98 -50.40
CA ASP A 480 30.21 -50.80 -50.35
C ASP A 480 30.73 -49.43 -50.85
N ALA A 481 31.67 -48.73 -50.20
CA ALA A 481 32.61 -49.13 -49.15
C ALA A 481 33.09 -47.91 -48.31
N LYS A 482 33.37 -48.15 -47.02
CA LYS A 482 34.42 -47.46 -46.22
C LYS A 482 35.82 -47.79 -46.80
N PRO A 483 37.00 -47.36 -46.27
CA PRO A 483 37.36 -46.57 -45.07
C PRO A 483 38.37 -45.43 -45.41
N VAL A 484 38.94 -44.62 -44.51
CA VAL A 484 40.14 -44.92 -43.68
C VAL A 484 40.39 -43.75 -42.72
N ALA A 485 40.85 -44.12 -41.53
CA ALA A 485 41.28 -43.29 -40.42
C ALA A 485 42.49 -42.39 -40.72
N LYS A 486 42.47 -41.18 -40.16
CA LYS A 486 43.40 -40.76 -39.11
C LYS A 486 42.78 -39.62 -38.31
#